data_AF-A0A2E1S5L7-F1
#
_entry.id   AF-A0A2E1S5L7-F1
#
_cell.length_a   1.000
_cell.length_b   1.000
_cell.length_c   1.000
_cell.angle_alpha   90.00
_cell.angle_beta   90.00
_cell.angle_gamma   90.00
#
_symmetry.space_group_name_H-M   'P 1'
#
loop_
_entity.id
_entity.type
_entity.pdbx_description
1 polymer ?
#
loop_
_entity_poly.entity_id
_entity_poly.type
_entity_poly.pdbx_seq_one_letter_code
_entity_poly.pdbx_strand_id
1 'polypeptide(L)' 'AQNSLRYSWTRDEVDQRLQHIMKDIHQACVFYGKEKEGINYEKGANIAGFVKVADAMLAQGVV' A
#
# COMPACT_ATOMS: atom_id res chain seq x y z
N ALA A 1 6.01 5.87 -13.01
CA ALA A 1 6.76 7.03 -12.48
C ALA A 1 7.98 7.36 -13.35
N GLN A 2 9.03 6.53 -13.40
CA GLN A 2 10.27 6.82 -14.16
C GLN A 2 10.03 7.12 -15.66
N ASN A 3 9.23 6.30 -16.36
CA ASN A 3 8.93 6.51 -17.79
C ASN A 3 8.23 7.86 -18.04
N SER A 4 7.27 8.22 -17.20
CA SER A 4 6.55 9.49 -17.28
C SER A 4 7.44 10.70 -17.01
N LEU A 5 8.47 10.53 -16.17
CA LEU A 5 9.46 11.56 -15.84
C LEU A 5 10.64 11.60 -16.82
N ARG A 6 10.76 10.63 -17.75
CA ARG A 6 11.92 10.43 -18.63
C ARG A 6 13.26 10.49 -17.87
N TYR A 7 13.26 10.02 -16.62
CA TYR A 7 14.41 10.04 -15.72
C TYR A 7 14.61 8.65 -15.12
N SER A 8 15.86 8.19 -15.07
CA SER A 8 16.22 6.90 -14.51
C SER A 8 16.77 7.09 -13.10
N TRP A 9 16.19 6.36 -12.14
CA TRP A 9 16.72 6.31 -10.79
C TRP A 9 17.90 5.36 -10.72
N THR A 10 18.82 5.65 -9.80
CA THR A 10 19.87 4.71 -9.44
C THR A 10 19.25 3.46 -8.78
N ARG A 11 20.02 2.36 -8.77
CA ARG A 11 19.60 1.13 -8.10
C ARG A 11 19.28 1.36 -6.62
N ASP A 12 20.11 2.15 -5.93
CA ASP A 12 19.94 2.43 -4.51
C ASP A 12 18.67 3.23 -4.23
N GLU A 13 18.32 4.19 -5.08
CA GLU A 13 17.07 4.93 -4.98
C GLU A 13 15.85 4.03 -5.22
N VAL A 14 15.93 3.09 -6.17
CA VAL A 14 14.87 2.11 -6.41
C VAL A 14 14.69 1.22 -5.17
N ASP A 15 15.79 0.72 -4.61
CA ASP A 15 15.76 -0.15 -3.43
C ASP A 15 15.19 0.59 -2.20
N GLN A 16 15.64 1.80 -1.93
CA GLN A 16 15.11 2.61 -0.82
C GLN A 16 13.61 2.87 -0.97
N ARG A 17 13.14 3.15 -2.19
CA ARG A 17 11.70 3.33 -2.45
C ARG A 17 10.92 2.03 -2.24
N LEU A 18 11.46 0.90 -2.71
CA LEU A 18 10.85 -0.41 -2.49
C LEU A 18 10.76 -0.72 -0.99
N GLN A 19 11.83 -0.49 -0.23
CA GLN A 19 11.83 -0.70 1.23
C GLN A 19 10.77 0.14 1.93
N HIS A 20 10.60 1.41 1.53
CA HIS A 20 9.53 2.26 2.08
C HIS A 20 8.13 1.72 1.73
N ILE A 21 7.89 1.36 0.46
CA ILE A 21 6.61 0.79 0.03
C ILE A 21 6.28 -0.48 0.83
N MET A 22 7.26 -1.36 1.05
CA MET A 22 7.05 -2.59 1.82
C MET A 22 6.74 -2.32 3.29
N LYS A 23 7.36 -1.30 3.90
CA LYS A 23 7.04 -0.86 5.27
C LYS A 23 5.61 -0.32 5.36
N ASP A 24 5.19 0.47 4.39
CA ASP A 24 3.83 1.01 4.34
C ASP A 24 2.78 -0.11 4.17
N ILE A 25 3.05 -1.09 3.30
CA ILE A 25 2.19 -2.28 3.13
C ILE A 25 2.10 -3.05 4.45
N HIS A 26 3.23 -3.30 5.12
CA HIS A 26 3.25 -3.99 6.41
C HIS A 26 2.43 -3.23 7.46
N GLN A 27 2.62 -1.91 7.57
CA GLN A 27 1.90 -1.08 8.52
C GLN A 27 0.38 -1.11 8.30
N ALA A 28 -0.07 -1.13 7.04
CA ALA A 28 -1.48 -1.28 6.70
C ALA A 28 -2.02 -2.66 7.12
N CYS A 29 -1.29 -3.73 6.84
CA CYS A 29 -1.68 -5.08 7.27
C CYS A 29 -1.74 -5.19 8.80
N VAL A 30 -0.79 -4.59 9.53
CA VAL A 30 -0.79 -4.53 10.99
C VAL A 30 -2.02 -3.77 11.48
N PHE A 31 -2.35 -2.63 10.88
CA PHE A 31 -3.47 -1.81 11.32
C PHE A 31 -4.82 -2.54 11.18
N TYR A 32 -5.09 -3.15 10.02
CA TYR A 32 -6.37 -3.79 9.74
C TYR A 32 -6.43 -5.27 10.16
N GLY A 33 -5.29 -5.94 10.28
CA GLY A 33 -5.18 -7.37 10.57
C GLY A 33 -4.83 -7.68 12.02
N LYS A 34 -4.71 -6.69 12.92
CA LYS A 34 -4.36 -6.92 14.33
C LYS A 34 -5.46 -7.71 15.05
N GLU A 35 -5.05 -8.79 15.70
CA GLU A 35 -5.89 -9.65 16.52
C GLU A 35 -5.24 -9.85 17.90
N LYS A 36 -5.95 -10.54 18.82
CA LYS A 36 -5.47 -10.73 20.20
C LYS A 36 -4.14 -11.49 20.28
N GLU A 37 -3.89 -12.40 19.35
CA GLU A 37 -2.74 -13.32 19.38
C GLU A 37 -1.70 -13.02 18.27
N GLY A 38 -1.91 -12.00 17.44
CA GLY A 38 -1.00 -11.70 16.34
C GLY A 38 -1.58 -10.80 15.25
N ILE A 39 -0.98 -10.86 14.07
CA ILE A 39 -1.42 -10.12 12.89
C ILE A 39 -1.84 -11.12 11.81
N ASN A 40 -3.10 -11.05 11.40
CA ASN A 40 -3.61 -11.76 10.24
C ASN A 40 -3.36 -10.92 8.98
N TYR A 41 -2.28 -11.22 8.25
CA TYR A 41 -1.88 -10.47 7.05
C TYR A 41 -2.83 -10.64 5.87
N GLU A 42 -3.47 -11.80 5.72
CA GLU A 42 -4.43 -12.03 4.64
C GLU A 42 -5.64 -11.10 4.81
N LYS A 43 -6.22 -11.12 6.01
CA LYS A 43 -7.31 -10.21 6.38
C LYS A 43 -6.88 -8.75 6.31
N GLY A 44 -5.73 -8.41 6.86
CA GLY A 44 -5.19 -7.05 6.86
C GLY A 44 -4.99 -6.50 5.44
N ALA A 45 -4.39 -7.29 4.55
CA ALA A 45 -4.17 -6.90 3.15
C ALA A 45 -5.49 -6.72 2.39
N ASN A 46 -6.44 -7.65 2.56
CA ASN A 46 -7.74 -7.58 1.90
C ASN A 46 -8.53 -6.33 2.33
N ILE A 47 -8.58 -6.04 3.63
CA ILE A 47 -9.27 -4.85 4.14
C ILE A 47 -8.55 -3.57 3.70
N ALA A 48 -7.21 -3.50 3.81
CA ALA A 48 -6.44 -2.34 3.40
C ALA A 48 -6.64 -1.99 1.92
N GLY A 49 -6.58 -3.01 1.05
CA GLY A 49 -6.82 -2.86 -0.38
C GLY A 49 -8.25 -2.41 -0.68
N PHE A 50 -9.23 -3.01 0.00
CA PHE A 50 -10.65 -2.66 -0.18
C PHE A 50 -10.94 -1.21 0.23
N VAL A 51 -10.50 -0.78 1.42
CA VAL A 51 -10.75 0.59 1.92
C VAL A 51 -10.19 1.62 0.95
N LYS A 52 -8.96 1.44 0.46
CA LYS A 52 -8.34 2.38 -0.48
C LYS A 52 -9.13 2.55 -1.78
N VAL A 53 -9.68 1.47 -2.32
CA VAL A 53 -10.50 1.52 -3.55
C VAL A 53 -11.88 2.08 -3.25
N ALA A 54 -12.52 1.64 -2.17
CA ALA A 54 -13.84 2.11 -1.75
C ALA A 54 -13.85 3.63 -1.49
N ASP A 55 -12.85 4.16 -0.79
CA ASP A 55 -12.71 5.60 -0.54
C ASP A 55 -12.59 6.39 -1.85
N ALA A 56 -11.81 5.89 -2.81
CA ALA A 56 -11.68 6.50 -4.13
C ALA A 56 -12.99 6.46 -4.92
N MET A 57 -13.72 5.34 -4.88
CA MET A 57 -15.03 5.20 -5.52
C MET A 57 -16.07 6.17 -4.91
N LEU A 58 -16.12 6.27 -3.58
CA LEU A 58 -17.00 7.20 -2.88
C LEU A 58 -16.67 8.67 -3.22
N ALA A 59 -15.39 9.02 -3.28
CA ALA A 59 -14.94 10.36 -3.65
C ALA A 59 -15.26 10.72 -5.10
N GLN A 60 -15.24 9.75 -6.01
CA GLN A 60 -15.57 9.96 -7.43
C GLN A 60 -17.09 10.02 -7.68
N GLY A 61 -17.90 9.51 -6.73
CA GLY A 61 -19.36 9.51 -6.81
C GLY A 61 -19.91 8.45 -7.76
N VAL A 62 -21.21 8.52 -8.04
CA VAL A 62 -21.85 7.68 -9.07
C VAL A 62 -21.55 8.32 -10.43
N VAL A 63 -20.74 7.64 -11.23
CA VAL A 63 -20.32 8.05 -12.58
C VAL A 63 -21.04 7.23 -13.63
#